data_AF-A0A858WYQ0-F1
#
_entry.id   AF-A0A858WYQ0-F1
#
_cell.length_a   1.000
_cell.length_b   1.000
_cell.length_c   1.000
_cell.angle_alpha   90.00
_cell.angle_beta   90.00
_cell.angle_gamma   90.00
#
_symmetry.space_group_name_H-M   'P 1'
#
loop_
_entity.id
_entity.type
_entity.pdbx_description
1 polymer ?
#
loop_
_entity_poly.entity_id
_entity_poly.type
_entity_poly.pdbx_seq_one_letter_code
_entity_poly.pdbx_strand_id
1 'polypeptide(L)'
;MDDNLVEFLRRFDVAIKMAEEARAQVRPDRDSWQLEYYQLLITNLRGYRQSVVEGRLGRVSRGEVQPGTGFGMGMWLGEWCENDDVLGACSEVENYFRYEF
;
A
#
# COMPACT_ATOMS: atom_id res chain seq x y z
N MET A 1 0.39 -21.14 -9.83
CA MET A 1 0.09 -19.72 -9.61
C MET A 1 1.37 -18.99 -9.95
N ASP A 2 1.32 -17.87 -10.66
CA ASP A 2 2.52 -17.10 -11.03
C ASP A 2 3.26 -16.67 -9.74
N ASP A 3 4.55 -17.01 -9.61
CA ASP A 3 5.34 -16.72 -8.41
C ASP A 3 5.38 -15.21 -8.13
N ASN A 4 5.34 -14.39 -9.19
CA ASN A 4 5.29 -12.93 -9.07
C ASN A 4 3.93 -12.44 -8.54
N LEU A 5 2.84 -13.12 -8.91
CA LEU A 5 1.51 -12.83 -8.39
C LEU A 5 1.40 -13.16 -6.90
N VAL A 6 1.95 -14.31 -6.49
CA VAL A 6 1.97 -14.73 -5.09
C VAL A 6 2.77 -13.73 -4.25
N GLU A 7 3.97 -13.36 -4.71
CA GLU A 7 4.83 -12.42 -4.00
C GLU A 7 4.21 -11.02 -3.93
N PHE A 8 3.56 -10.56 -5.00
CA PHE A 8 2.91 -9.26 -4.98
C PHE A 8 1.76 -9.21 -3.98
N LEU A 9 0.91 -10.24 -3.96
CA LEU A 9 -0.19 -10.36 -2.99
C LEU A 9 0.32 -10.45 -1.55
N ARG A 10 1.44 -11.16 -1.33
CA ARG A 10 2.08 -11.25 -0.01
C ARG A 10 2.54 -9.88 0.48
N ARG A 11 3.10 -9.05 -0.39
CA ARG A 11 3.54 -7.68 -0.04
C ARG A 11 2.35 -6.79 0.34
N PHE A 12 1.24 -6.89 -0.38
CA PHE A 12 -0.02 -6.24 0.02
C PHE A 12 -0.48 -6.71 1.41
N ASP A 13 -0.47 -8.01 1.67
CA ASP A 13 -0.92 -8.58 2.95
C ASP A 13 -0.05 -8.09 4.13
N VAL A 14 1.26 -7.95 3.92
CA VAL A 14 2.18 -7.38 4.93
C VAL A 14 1.85 -5.90 5.19
N ALA A 15 1.70 -5.08 4.15
CA ALA A 15 1.38 -3.66 4.30
C ALA A 15 0.03 -3.43 5.00
N ILE A 16 -1.00 -4.23 4.64
CA ILE A 16 -2.33 -4.18 5.28
C ILE A 16 -2.21 -4.52 6.77
N LYS A 17 -1.52 -5.61 7.10
CA LYS A 17 -1.35 -6.05 8.48
C LYS A 17 -0.65 -4.97 9.33
N MET A 18 0.43 -4.39 8.82
CA MET A 18 1.18 -3.35 9.54
C MET A 18 0.33 -2.08 9.73
N ALA A 19 -0.45 -1.69 8.72
CA ALA A 19 -1.36 -0.56 8.84
C ALA A 19 -2.49 -0.82 9.86
N GLU A 20 -3.03 -2.04 9.92
CA GLU A 20 -4.04 -2.45 10.91
C GLU A 20 -3.48 -2.46 12.33
N GLU A 21 -2.28 -3.00 12.53
CA GLU A 21 -1.57 -3.00 13.80
C GLU A 21 -1.28 -1.58 14.27
N ALA A 22 -0.79 -0.72 13.38
CA ALA A 22 -0.53 0.69 13.67
C ALA A 22 -1.81 1.44 14.05
N ARG A 23 -2.89 1.27 13.28
CA ARG A 23 -4.21 1.85 13.57
C ARG A 23 -4.73 1.45 14.94
N ALA A 24 -4.52 0.20 15.36
CA ALA A 24 -4.96 -0.29 16.65
C ALA A 24 -4.20 0.36 17.84
N GLN A 25 -3.00 0.90 17.61
CA GLN A 25 -2.21 1.62 18.63
C GLN A 25 -2.58 3.11 18.73
N VAL A 26 -3.29 3.66 17.75
CA VAL A 26 -3.69 5.08 17.74
C VAL A 26 -4.70 5.35 18.86
N ARG A 27 -4.48 6.44 19.60
CA ARG A 27 -5.37 6.88 20.68
C ARG A 27 -6.51 7.73 20.11
N PRO A 28 -7.77 7.24 20.07
CA PRO A 28 -8.86 7.90 19.36
C PRO A 28 -9.22 9.28 19.93
N ASP A 29 -8.95 9.48 21.23
CA ASP A 29 -9.21 10.71 21.97
C ASP A 29 -8.22 11.84 21.66
N ARG A 30 -7.08 11.52 21.03
CA ARG A 30 -6.01 12.48 20.70
C ARG A 30 -5.77 12.61 19.21
N ASP A 31 -5.85 11.49 18.50
CA ASP A 31 -5.32 11.35 17.14
C ASP A 31 -6.39 10.79 16.19
N SER A 32 -7.64 11.28 16.32
CA SER A 32 -8.77 10.83 15.50
C SER A 32 -8.51 10.97 13.99
N TRP A 33 -7.76 11.98 13.58
CA TRP A 33 -7.31 12.17 12.20
C TRP A 33 -6.42 11.00 11.72
N GLN A 34 -5.49 10.51 12.55
CA GLN A 34 -4.63 9.38 12.19
C GLN A 34 -5.46 8.12 11.93
N LEU A 35 -6.52 7.89 12.70
CA LEU A 35 -7.43 6.76 12.47
C LEU A 35 -8.07 6.81 11.09
N GLU A 36 -8.49 8.00 10.64
CA GLU A 36 -9.09 8.20 9.31
C GLU A 36 -8.07 7.92 8.20
N TYR A 37 -6.83 8.40 8.34
CA TYR A 37 -5.77 8.15 7.36
C TYR A 37 -5.38 6.67 7.29
N TYR A 38 -5.21 5.99 8.43
CA TYR A 38 -4.98 4.54 8.42
C TYR A 38 -6.16 3.77 7.82
N GLN A 39 -7.40 4.19 8.10
CA GLN A 39 -8.59 3.57 7.52
C GLN A 39 -8.61 3.72 5.99
N LEU A 40 -8.25 4.91 5.48
CA LEU A 40 -8.15 5.19 4.06
C LEU A 40 -7.06 4.35 3.40
N LEU A 41 -5.87 4.29 4.01
CA LEU A 41 -4.77 3.46 3.54
C LEU A 41 -5.17 1.98 3.44
N ILE A 42 -5.72 1.40 4.52
CA ILE A 42 -6.14 -0.01 4.55
C ILE A 42 -7.18 -0.29 3.47
N THR A 43 -8.14 0.62 3.28
CA THR A 43 -9.18 0.50 2.25
C THR A 43 -8.57 0.48 0.85
N ASN A 44 -7.62 1.38 0.57
CA ASN A 44 -6.94 1.45 -0.71
C ASN A 44 -6.06 0.22 -0.96
N LEU A 45 -5.26 -0.21 0.03
CA LEU A 45 -4.43 -1.42 -0.07
C LEU A 45 -5.28 -2.65 -0.39
N ARG A 46 -6.42 -2.82 0.28
CA ARG A 46 -7.37 -3.91 -0.01
C ARG A 46 -7.98 -3.80 -1.41
N GLY A 47 -8.33 -2.58 -1.85
CA GLY A 47 -8.85 -2.34 -3.19
C GLY A 47 -7.86 -2.68 -4.30
N TYR A 48 -6.58 -2.29 -4.13
CA TYR A 48 -5.52 -2.63 -5.08
C TYR A 48 -5.21 -4.12 -5.08
N ARG A 49 -5.09 -4.74 -3.89
CA ARG A 49 -4.92 -6.19 -3.77
C ARG A 49 -6.05 -6.94 -4.49
N GLN A 50 -7.30 -6.53 -4.31
CA GLN A 50 -8.43 -7.13 -5.04
C GLN A 50 -8.28 -6.94 -6.55
N SER A 51 -7.86 -5.76 -7.00
CA SER A 51 -7.57 -5.50 -8.42
C SER A 51 -6.45 -6.38 -8.98
N VAL A 52 -5.44 -6.74 -8.17
CA VAL A 52 -4.39 -7.72 -8.53
C VAL A 52 -5.03 -9.10 -8.75
N VAL A 53 -5.83 -9.57 -7.78
CA VAL A 53 -6.51 -10.88 -7.84
C VAL A 53 -7.41 -10.99 -9.06
N GLU A 54 -8.10 -9.90 -9.41
CA GLU A 54 -9.01 -9.85 -10.56
C GLU A 54 -8.29 -9.63 -11.90
N GLY A 55 -6.96 -9.46 -11.90
CA GLY A 55 -6.17 -9.18 -13.10
C GLY A 55 -6.50 -7.82 -13.75
N ARG A 56 -7.08 -6.89 -12.98
CA ARG A 56 -7.51 -5.56 -13.47
C ARG A 56 -6.48 -4.47 -13.27
N LEU A 57 -5.37 -4.78 -12.61
CA LEU A 57 -4.24 -3.86 -12.57
C LEU A 57 -3.60 -3.78 -13.95
N GLY A 58 -3.64 -2.58 -14.53
CA GLY A 58 -2.93 -2.30 -15.77
C GLY A 58 -1.45 -2.65 -15.56
N ARG A 59 -0.92 -3.54 -16.41
CA ARG A 59 0.52 -3.76 -16.45
C ARG A 59 1.19 -2.43 -16.75
N VAL A 60 2.18 -2.06 -15.95
CA VAL A 60 3.09 -0.98 -16.31
C VAL A 60 3.72 -1.40 -17.64
N SER A 61 3.52 -0.62 -18.70
CA SER A 61 4.18 -0.91 -19.96
C SER A 61 5.69 -0.85 -19.70
N ARG A 62 6.49 -1.74 -20.32
CA ARG A 62 7.97 -1.76 -20.17
C ARG A 62 8.68 -0.47 -20.67
N GLY A 63 7.95 0.61 -20.90
CA GLY A 63 8.48 1.93 -21.17
C GLY A 63 8.80 2.69 -19.88
N GLU A 64 9.30 3.92 -20.03
CA GLU A 64 9.57 4.82 -18.91
C GLU A 64 8.32 5.01 -18.05
N VAL A 65 8.40 4.57 -16.79
CA VAL A 65 7.40 4.81 -15.75
C VAL A 65 7.32 6.33 -15.54
N GLN A 66 6.32 6.99 -16.09
CA GLN A 66 6.15 8.44 -15.89
C GLN A 66 6.03 8.75 -14.39
N PRO A 67 6.67 9.80 -13.87
CA PRO A 67 6.47 10.24 -12.49
C PRO A 67 4.96 10.36 -12.19
N GLY A 68 4.46 9.58 -11.23
CA GLY A 68 3.03 9.51 -10.89
C GLY A 68 2.29 8.25 -11.36
N THR A 69 2.93 7.29 -12.02
CA THR A 69 2.31 5.99 -12.40
C THR A 69 2.42 4.89 -11.32
N GLY A 70 2.81 5.25 -10.10
CA GLY A 70 2.69 4.38 -8.92
C GLY A 70 1.32 4.51 -8.24
N PHE A 71 1.08 3.72 -7.21
CA PHE A 71 -0.15 3.80 -6.42
C PHE A 71 -0.24 5.05 -5.53
N GLY A 72 0.89 5.70 -5.27
CA GLY A 72 0.98 6.85 -4.37
C GLY A 72 0.64 6.49 -2.92
N MET A 73 0.77 5.22 -2.53
CA MET A 73 0.44 4.63 -1.22
C MET A 73 1.04 5.43 -0.05
N GLY A 74 2.27 5.92 -0.21
CA GLY A 74 2.92 6.76 0.81
C GLY A 74 2.25 8.13 1.03
N MET A 75 1.60 8.71 0.00
CA MET A 75 0.90 9.99 0.14
C MET A 75 -0.40 9.89 0.93
N TRP A 76 -0.98 8.68 1.06
CA TRP A 76 -2.27 8.48 1.75
C TRP A 76 -2.14 8.46 3.28
N LEU A 77 -0.94 8.24 3.81
CA LEU A 77 -0.64 8.44 5.24
C LEU A 77 -0.40 9.92 5.59
N GLY A 78 -0.14 10.75 4.58
CA GLY A 78 0.33 12.13 4.74
C GLY A 78 1.78 12.19 5.24
N GLU A 79 2.47 13.31 4.98
CA GLU A 79 3.84 13.57 5.47
C GLU A 79 3.98 13.55 7.00
N TRP A 80 2.86 13.47 7.72
CA TRP A 80 2.75 13.59 9.18
C TRP A 80 2.62 12.26 9.90
N CYS A 81 2.52 11.14 9.18
CA CYS A 81 2.52 9.82 9.79
C CYS A 81 3.96 9.34 9.93
N GLU A 82 4.55 9.55 11.10
CA GLU A 82 5.90 9.11 11.49
C GLU A 82 5.97 7.58 11.72
N ASN A 83 5.23 6.80 10.93
CA ASN A 83 5.27 5.34 10.99
C ASN A 83 6.10 4.79 9.82
N ASP A 84 7.41 4.87 10.00
CA ASP A 84 8.42 4.46 9.01
C ASP A 84 8.25 3.00 8.57
N ASP A 85 7.79 2.14 9.48
CA ASP A 85 7.53 0.74 9.20
C ASP A 85 6.37 0.56 8.21
N VAL A 86 5.26 1.25 8.42
CA VAL A 86 4.10 1.21 7.50
C VAL A 86 4.45 1.88 6.16
N LEU A 87 5.19 3.00 6.19
CA LEU A 87 5.66 3.68 4.99
C LEU A 87 6.60 2.78 4.18
N GLY A 88 7.54 2.10 4.83
CA GLY A 88 8.46 1.15 4.21
C GLY A 88 7.71 -0.01 3.54
N ALA A 89 6.71 -0.58 4.21
CA ALA A 89 5.88 -1.64 3.64
C ALA A 89 5.10 -1.16 2.40
N CYS A 90 4.57 0.06 2.43
CA CYS A 90 3.91 0.67 1.26
C CYS A 90 4.89 0.90 0.11
N SER A 91 6.10 1.39 0.39
CA SER A 91 7.15 1.55 -0.61
C SER A 91 7.57 0.22 -1.23
N GLU A 92 7.64 -0.87 -0.47
CA GLU A 92 7.94 -2.21 -0.98
C GLU A 92 6.86 -2.74 -1.95
N VAL A 93 5.59 -2.41 -1.73
CA VAL A 93 4.50 -2.72 -2.67
C VAL A 93 4.66 -1.92 -3.97
N GLU A 94 4.91 -0.62 -3.86
CA GLU A 94 5.10 0.24 -5.03
C GLU A 94 6.34 -0.14 -5.85
N ASN A 95 7.47 -0.39 -5.20
CA ASN A 95 8.71 -0.76 -5.87
C ASN A 95 8.55 -2.09 -6.60
N TYR A 96 7.90 -3.08 -5.96
CA TYR A 96 7.64 -4.35 -6.61
C TYR A 96 6.75 -4.20 -7.86
N PHE A 97 5.69 -3.39 -7.76
CA PHE A 97 4.84 -3.09 -8.92
C PHE A 97 5.59 -2.41 -10.07
N ARG A 98 6.53 -1.51 -9.77
CA ARG A 98 7.26 -0.74 -10.80
C ARG A 98 8.37 -1.54 -11.48
N TYR A 99 9.04 -2.42 -10.75
CA TYR A 99 10.30 -3.01 -11.22
C TYR A 99 10.24 -4.53 -11.43
N GLU A 100 9.31 -5.24 -10.77
CA GLU A 100 9.34 -6.71 -10.68
C GLU A 100 8.05 -7.40 -11.19
N PHE A 101 6.90 -6.71 -11.16
CA PHE A 101 5.57 -7.27 -11.50
C PHE A 101 5.12 -6.98 -12.95
#